data_AF-A0A2E6UQ41-F1
#
_entry.id   AF-A0A2E6UQ41-F1
#
_cell.length_a   1.000
_cell.length_b   1.000
_cell.length_c   1.000
_cell.angle_alpha   90.00
_cell.angle_beta   90.00
_cell.angle_gamma   90.00
#
_symmetry.space_group_name_H-M   'P 1'
#
loop_
_entity.id
_entity.type
_entity.pdbx_description
1 polymer ?
#
loop_
_entity_poly.entity_id
_entity_poly.type
_entity_poly.pdbx_seq_one_letter_code
_entity_poly.pdbx_strand_id
1 'polypeptide(L)'
;MNKNKNSGNELAVKEHLLSGQPITGLEAMIFFGVRTLTAAITRLRKDGWIVKTRRLPFAAVIKRINDYAVLKPPNNLPIREIQLTEYWLSK
;
A
#
# COMPACT_ATOMS: atom_id res chain seq x y z
N MET A 1 -21.11 2.59 -21.93
CA MET A 1 -19.97 1.69 -21.64
C MET A 1 -19.09 2.33 -20.59
N ASN A 2 -19.18 1.90 -19.33
CA ASN A 2 -18.39 2.47 -18.24
C ASN A 2 -17.00 1.81 -18.27
N LYS A 3 -15.97 2.53 -18.71
CA LYS A 3 -14.58 2.04 -18.65
C LYS A 3 -14.20 1.91 -17.17
N ASN A 4 -14.34 0.71 -16.61
CA ASN A 4 -13.78 0.39 -15.31
C ASN A 4 -12.24 0.47 -15.44
N LYS A 5 -11.69 1.67 -15.17
CA LYS A 5 -10.26 1.86 -14.92
C LYS A 5 -9.93 1.20 -13.58
N ASN A 6 -9.92 -0.13 -13.55
CA ASN A 6 -9.21 -0.84 -12.49
C ASN A 6 -7.74 -0.77 -12.88
N SER A 7 -6.93 -0.07 -12.09
CA SER A 7 -5.49 -0.18 -12.24
C SER A 7 -5.08 -1.62 -11.90
N GLY A 8 -4.12 -2.21 -12.60
CA GLY A 8 -3.63 -3.57 -12.29
C GLY A 8 -3.22 -3.72 -10.81
N ASN A 9 -2.77 -2.63 -10.20
CA ASN A 9 -2.42 -2.54 -8.79
C ASN A 9 -3.62 -2.77 -7.85
N GLU A 10 -4.82 -2.26 -8.18
CA GLU A 10 -6.04 -2.52 -7.38
C GLU A 10 -6.47 -4.00 -7.48
N LEU A 11 -6.28 -4.62 -8.64
CA LEU A 11 -6.55 -6.05 -8.82
C LEU A 11 -5.60 -6.90 -7.96
N ALA A 12 -4.31 -6.58 -7.95
CA ALA A 12 -3.32 -7.30 -7.13
C ALA A 12 -3.66 -7.24 -5.63
N VAL A 13 -4.12 -6.09 -5.12
CA VAL A 13 -4.60 -5.98 -3.73
C VAL A 13 -5.82 -6.86 -3.48
N LYS A 14 -6.78 -6.91 -4.41
CA LYS A 14 -7.96 -7.75 -4.31
C LYS A 14 -7.57 -9.24 -4.26
N GLU A 15 -6.71 -9.68 -5.17
CA GLU A 15 -6.22 -11.07 -5.20
C GLU A 15 -5.47 -11.45 -3.92
N HIS A 16 -4.60 -10.56 -3.42
CA HIS A 16 -3.91 -10.75 -2.14
C HIS A 16 -4.90 -10.94 -0.98
N LEU A 17 -5.93 -10.09 -0.88
CA LEU A 17 -6.96 -10.22 0.15
C LEU A 17 -7.81 -11.49 -0.01
N LEU A 18 -8.15 -11.88 -1.24
CA LEU A 18 -8.90 -13.10 -1.54
C LEU A 18 -8.11 -14.38 -1.21
N SER A 19 -6.77 -14.31 -1.21
CA SER A 19 -5.90 -15.39 -0.73
C SER A 19 -5.86 -15.53 0.80
N GLY A 20 -6.63 -14.71 1.53
CA GLY A 20 -6.70 -14.72 3.00
C GLY A 20 -5.57 -13.94 3.69
N GLN A 21 -4.75 -13.22 2.93
CA GLN A 21 -3.63 -12.45 3.47
C GLN A 21 -4.06 -11.02 3.85
N PRO A 22 -3.92 -10.60 5.13
CA PRO A 22 -4.34 -9.28 5.57
C PRO A 22 -3.28 -8.21 5.25
N ILE A 23 -3.72 -7.09 4.68
CA ILE A 23 -2.84 -6.00 4.23
C ILE A 23 -3.11 -4.68 4.96
N THR A 24 -2.05 -3.87 5.13
CA THR A 24 -2.12 -2.47 5.57
C THR A 24 -1.91 -1.52 4.39
N GLY A 25 -2.24 -0.24 4.59
CA GLY A 25 -1.99 0.78 3.57
C GLY A 25 -0.50 0.91 3.19
N LEU A 26 0.41 0.73 4.15
CA LEU A 26 1.84 0.77 3.90
C LEU A 26 2.31 -0.41 3.03
N GLU A 27 1.84 -1.63 3.34
CA GLU A 27 2.12 -2.81 2.53
C GLU A 27 1.54 -2.70 1.12
N ALA A 28 0.32 -2.17 0.99
CA ALA A 28 -0.30 -1.94 -0.32
C ALA A 28 0.50 -0.96 -1.19
N MET A 29 1.07 0.07 -0.57
CA MET A 29 1.94 1.04 -1.25
C MET A 29 3.26 0.40 -1.70
N ILE A 30 3.91 -0.36 -0.82
CA ILE A 30 5.22 -0.95 -1.07
C ILE A 30 5.15 -2.11 -2.06
N PHE A 31 4.21 -3.05 -1.87
CA PHE A 31 4.12 -4.26 -2.68
C PHE A 31 3.43 -4.05 -4.01
N PHE A 32 2.42 -3.18 -4.05
CA PHE A 32 1.54 -3.05 -5.22
C PHE A 32 1.50 -1.64 -5.80
N GLY A 33 2.24 -0.67 -5.26
CA GLY A 33 2.21 0.71 -5.76
C GLY A 33 0.83 1.36 -5.66
N VAL A 34 -0.01 0.92 -4.70
CA VAL A 34 -1.34 1.49 -4.49
C VAL A 34 -1.22 2.74 -3.63
N ARG A 35 -1.57 3.89 -4.20
CA ARG A 35 -1.47 5.20 -3.51
C ARG A 35 -2.34 5.28 -2.27
N THR A 36 -3.59 4.79 -2.35
CA THR A 36 -4.53 4.78 -1.23
C THR A 36 -5.31 3.47 -1.20
N LEU A 37 -5.21 2.74 -0.09
CA LEU A 37 -5.92 1.47 0.08
C LEU A 37 -7.44 1.67 0.21
N THR A 38 -7.88 2.87 0.64
CA THR A 38 -9.29 3.20 0.87
C THR A 38 -10.18 2.97 -0.36
N ALA A 39 -9.68 3.27 -1.56
CA ALA A 39 -10.45 3.07 -2.79
C ALA A 39 -10.73 1.59 -3.04
N ALA A 40 -9.70 0.74 -2.93
CA ALA A 40 -9.83 -0.71 -3.09
C ALA A 40 -10.78 -1.32 -2.05
N ILE A 41 -10.65 -0.93 -0.77
CA ILE A 41 -11.55 -1.40 0.29
C ILE A 41 -13.00 -0.96 0.05
N THR A 42 -13.22 0.27 -0.40
CA THR A 42 -14.57 0.78 -0.71
C THR A 42 -15.20 -0.02 -1.84
N ARG A 43 -14.44 -0.36 -2.88
CA ARG A 43 -14.93 -1.23 -3.97
C ARG A 43 -15.25 -2.63 -3.47
N LEU A 44 -14.38 -3.24 -2.66
CA LEU A 44 -14.63 -4.57 -2.09
C LEU A 44 -15.91 -4.62 -1.26
N ARG A 45 -16.20 -3.58 -0.47
CA ARG A 45 -17.47 -3.48 0.26
C ARG A 45 -18.67 -3.37 -0.68
N LYS A 46 -18.54 -2.61 -1.79
CA LYS A 46 -19.59 -2.51 -2.83
C LYS A 46 -19.82 -3.83 -3.56
N ASP A 47 -18.77 -4.61 -3.75
CA ASP A 47 -18.82 -5.98 -4.30
C ASP A 47 -19.44 -6.99 -3.32
N GLY A 48 -19.85 -6.58 -2.11
CA GLY A 48 -20.51 -7.43 -1.11
C GLY A 48 -19.58 -8.09 -0.08
N TRP A 49 -18.27 -7.76 -0.09
CA TRP A 49 -17.33 -8.36 0.87
C TRP A 49 -17.39 -7.72 2.25
N ILE A 50 -17.34 -8.56 3.29
CA ILE A 50 -17.21 -8.12 4.69
C ILE A 50 -15.73 -7.83 4.99
N VAL A 51 -15.36 -6.55 5.04
CA VAL A 51 -13.99 -6.12 5.37
C VAL A 51 -13.86 -5.82 6.86
N LYS A 52 -13.11 -6.67 7.58
CA LYS A 52 -12.74 -6.47 8.99
C LYS A 52 -11.47 -5.63 9.12
N THR A 53 -11.31 -4.92 10.23
CA THR A 53 -10.13 -4.09 10.52
C THR A 53 -9.60 -4.37 11.92
N ARG A 54 -8.29 -4.17 12.12
CA ARG A 54 -7.62 -4.23 13.42
C ARG A 54 -6.47 -3.22 13.45
N ARG A 55 -6.10 -2.74 14.64
CA ARG A 55 -4.88 -1.96 14.83
C ARG A 55 -3.70 -2.90 15.04
N LEU A 56 -2.55 -2.54 14.47
CA LEU A 56 -1.30 -3.28 14.62
C LEU A 56 -0.18 -2.30 14.99
N PRO A 57 0.80 -2.70 15.83
CA PRO A 57 2.01 -1.93 16.01
C PRO A 57 2.75 -1.76 14.68
N PHE A 58 3.28 -0.57 14.43
CA PHE A 58 4.05 -0.28 13.21
C PHE A 58 5.21 -1.27 13.01
N ALA A 59 5.91 -1.63 14.08
CA ALA A 59 7.00 -2.62 14.05
C ALA A 59 6.57 -4.00 13.50
N ALA A 60 5.34 -4.44 13.79
CA ALA A 60 4.81 -5.70 13.26
C ALA A 60 4.59 -5.62 11.74
N VAL A 61 4.20 -4.46 11.23
CA VAL A 61 4.04 -4.21 9.79
C VAL A 61 5.41 -4.17 9.10
N ILE A 62 6.39 -3.48 9.68
CA ILE A 62 7.76 -3.45 9.14
C ILE A 62 8.38 -4.84 9.08
N LYS A 63 8.18 -5.68 10.11
CA LYS A 63 8.64 -7.07 10.07
C LYS A 63 8.09 -7.83 8.85
N ARG A 64 6.77 -7.74 8.60
CA ARG A 64 6.13 -8.37 7.43
C ARG A 64 6.64 -7.80 6.10
N ILE A 65 6.92 -6.50 6.04
CA ILE A 65 7.48 -5.88 4.83
C ILE A 65 8.87 -6.43 4.55
N ASN A 66 9.72 -6.52 5.57
CA ASN A 66 11.10 -6.96 5.44
C ASN A 66 11.22 -8.43 5.01
N ASP A 67 10.17 -9.25 5.16
CA ASP A 67 10.13 -10.62 4.65
C ASP A 67 10.14 -10.68 3.11
N TYR A 68 9.73 -9.60 2.43
CA TYR A 68 9.57 -9.56 0.96
C TYR A 68 10.25 -8.38 0.27
N ALA A 69 10.49 -7.27 0.98
CA ALA A 69 11.00 -6.04 0.40
C ALA A 69 12.04 -5.36 1.30
N VAL A 70 13.12 -4.88 0.68
CA VAL A 70 14.13 -4.04 1.32
C VAL A 70 14.22 -2.73 0.55
N LEU A 71 14.09 -1.61 1.26
CA LEU A 71 14.20 -0.29 0.65
C LEU A 71 15.67 0.11 0.57
N LYS A 72 16.31 -0.23 -0.55
CA LYS A 72 17.70 0.11 -0.84
C LYS A 72 17.76 1.03 -2.06
N PRO A 73 18.36 2.23 -1.96
CA PRO A 73 18.55 3.05 -3.14
C PRO A 73 19.53 2.37 -4.11
N PRO A 74 19.39 2.56 -5.43
CA PRO A 74 20.41 2.17 -6.39
C PRO A 74 21.77 2.76 -6.02
N ASN A 75 22.85 2.01 -6.21
CA ASN A 75 24.20 2.44 -5.81
C ASN A 75 24.66 3.74 -6.49
N ASN A 76 24.10 4.06 -7.66
CA ASN A 76 24.40 5.25 -8.45
C ASN A 76 23.41 6.41 -8.22
N LEU A 77 22.46 6.27 -7.29
CA LEU A 77 21.55 7.36 -6.95
C LEU A 77 22.29 8.35 -6.03
N PRO A 78 22.40 9.64 -6.38
CA PRO A 78 23.06 10.64 -5.55
C PRO A 78 22.17 11.02 -4.36
N ILE A 79 21.97 10.09 -3.43
CA ILE A 79 21.03 10.20 -2.30
C ILE A 79 21.30 11.40 -1.39
N ARG A 80 22.52 11.96 -1.42
CA ARG A 80 22.90 13.14 -0.64
C ARG A 80 22.49 14.46 -1.29
N GLU A 81 22.25 14.46 -2.61
CA GLU A 81 21.95 15.66 -3.39
C GLU A 81 20.45 15.82 -3.65
N ILE A 82 19.72 14.70 -3.77
CA ILE A 82 18.28 14.71 -3.99
C ILE A 82 17.56 15.30 -2.77
N GLN A 83 16.90 16.44 -2.98
CA GLN A 83 16.07 17.11 -1.98
C GLN A 83 14.61 16.65 -2.12
N LEU A 84 13.95 16.44 -0.99
CA LEU A 84 12.52 16.17 -0.93
C LEU A 84 11.82 17.29 -0.16
N THR A 85 10.60 17.62 -0.56
CA THR A 85 9.76 18.54 0.20
C THR A 85 9.14 17.80 1.38
N GLU A 86 9.58 18.13 2.59
CA GLU A 86 8.89 17.77 3.82
C GLU A 86 7.88 18.88 4.17
N TYR A 87 6.67 18.49 4.56
CA TYR A 87 5.63 19.43 4.99
C TYR A 87 5.46 19.29 6.50
N TRP A 88 5.50 20.40 7.23
CA TRP A 88 5.21 20.48 8.65
C TRP A 88 4.13 21.52 8.94
N LEU A 89 3.43 21.36 10.07
CA LEU A 89 2.46 22.36 10.54
C LEU A 89 3.20 23.41 11.40
N SER A 90 2.95 24.69 11.16
CA SER A 90 3.39 25.81 12.01
C SER A 90 2.17 26.65 12.37
N LYS A 91 2.08 27.11 13.61
CA LYS A 91 1.04 28.03 14.09
C LYS A 91 1.58 29.44 14.20
#